data_AF-A0AAP8GN16-F1
#
_entry.id   AF-A0AAP8GN16-F1
#
_cell.length_a   1.000
_cell.length_b   1.000
_cell.length_c   1.000
_cell.angle_alpha   90.00
_cell.angle_beta   90.00
_cell.angle_gamma   90.00
#
_symmetry.space_group_name_H-M   'P 1'
#
loop_
_entity.id
_entity.type
_entity.pdbx_description
1 polymer ?
#
loop_
_entity_poly.entity_id
_entity_poly.type
_entity_poly.pdbx_seq_one_letter_code
_entity_poly.pdbx_strand_id
1 'polypeptide(L)' 'MSQTVVSVQKQSPAEEIRRENLYHTKLQCLAEVLSKRAVLDERGAVQDAKAINAAFDKITF' A
#
# COMPACT_ATOMS: atom_id res chain seq x y z
N MET A 1 16.83 6.31 30.96
CA MET A 1 16.26 5.66 29.75
C MET A 1 15.11 6.54 29.27
N SER A 2 15.41 7.55 28.44
CA SER A 2 14.37 8.44 27.90
C SER A 2 13.48 7.65 26.96
N GLN A 3 12.23 7.41 27.35
CA GLN A 3 11.22 6.90 26.44
C GLN A 3 10.98 7.98 25.39
N THR A 4 11.47 7.74 24.17
CA THR A 4 11.02 8.45 22.98
C THR A 4 9.55 8.07 22.82
N VAL A 5 8.67 8.86 23.44
CA VAL A 5 7.26 8.90 23.09
C VAL A 5 7.26 9.33 21.63
N VAL A 6 7.13 8.35 20.73
CA VAL A 6 6.80 8.63 19.34
C VAL A 6 5.50 9.40 19.43
N SER A 7 5.61 10.72 19.30
CA SER A 7 4.49 11.59 19.05
C SER A 7 3.85 11.04 17.79
N VAL A 8 2.84 10.18 17.95
CA VAL A 8 1.89 9.86 16.90
C VAL A 8 1.20 11.20 16.69
N GLN A 9 1.79 12.05 15.84
CA GLN A 9 1.10 13.19 15.29
C GLN A 9 -0.21 12.61 14.77
N LYS A 10 -1.32 12.92 15.46
CA LYS A 10 -2.64 12.54 15.00
C LYS A 10 -2.76 13.15 13.61
N GLN A 11 -2.62 12.31 12.59
CA GLN A 11 -2.85 12.71 11.22
C GLN A 11 -4.22 13.38 11.19
N SER A 12 -4.31 14.50 10.48
CA SER A 12 -5.59 15.17 10.32
C SER A 12 -6.60 14.17 9.73
N PRO A 13 -7.91 14.30 10.03
CA PRO A 13 -8.92 13.42 9.45
C PRO A 13 -8.81 13.33 7.92
N ALA A 14 -8.40 14.42 7.26
CA ALA A 14 -8.15 14.44 5.82
C ALA A 14 -6.97 13.55 5.39
N GLU A 15 -5.88 13.52 6.15
CA GLU A 15 -4.72 12.65 5.87
C GLU A 15 -5.03 11.18 6.12
N GLU A 16 -5.82 10.89 7.15
CA GLU A 16 -6.28 9.53 7.43
C GLU A 16 -7.19 9.00 6.32
N ILE A 17 -8.18 9.80 5.89
CA ILE A 17 -9.04 9.47 4.73
C ILE A 17 -8.19 9.30 3.47
N ARG A 18 -7.20 10.17 3.23
CA ARG A 18 -6.29 10.05 2.08
C ARG A 18 -5.51 8.73 2.12
N ARG A 19 -4.97 8.36 3.29
CA ARG A 19 -4.23 7.11 3.51
C ARG A 19 -5.11 5.88 3.26
N GLU A 20 -6.33 5.88 3.78
CA GLU A 20 -7.30 4.80 3.60
C GLU A 20 -7.70 4.64 2.12
N ASN A 21 -7.99 5.75 1.43
CA ASN A 21 -8.29 5.75 0.01
C ASN A 21 -7.13 5.17 -0.82
N LEU A 22 -5.89 5.61 -0.55
CA LEU A 22 -4.69 5.10 -1.22
C LEU A 22 -4.51 3.60 -0.98
N TYR A 23 -4.76 3.13 0.25
CA TYR A 23 -4.71 1.71 0.58
C TYR A 23 -5.76 0.90 -0.19
N HIS A 24 -7.00 1.38 -0.27
CA HIS A 24 -8.05 0.72 -1.06
C HIS A 24 -7.71 0.68 -2.55
N THR A 25 -7.24 1.78 -3.13
CA THR A 25 -6.81 1.80 -4.54
C THR A 25 -5.67 0.81 -4.79
N LYS A 26 -4.70 0.72 -3.88
CA LYS A 26 -3.58 -0.22 -3.98
C LYS A 26 -4.06 -1.68 -4.00
N LEU A 27 -5.01 -2.03 -3.15
CA LEU A 27 -5.62 -3.37 -3.14
C LEU A 27 -6.40 -3.66 -4.42
N GLN A 28 -7.13 -2.67 -4.96
CA GLN A 28 -7.84 -2.81 -6.23
C GLN A 28 -6.88 -3.05 -7.40
N CYS A 29 -5.78 -2.29 -7.48
CA CYS A 29 -4.74 -2.51 -8.49
C CYS A 29 -4.15 -3.92 -8.39
N LEU A 30 -3.88 -4.41 -7.18
CA LEU A 30 -3.37 -5.78 -6.99
C LEU A 30 -4.39 -6.82 -7.46
N ALA A 31 -5.66 -6.68 -7.08
CA ALA A 31 -6.72 -7.59 -7.50
C ALA A 31 -6.87 -7.61 -9.04
N GLU A 32 -6.78 -6.46 -9.70
CA GLU A 32 -6.87 -6.35 -11.16
C GLU A 32 -5.66 -6.98 -11.88
N VAL A 33 -4.45 -6.79 -11.36
CA VAL A 33 -3.25 -7.41 -11.95
C VAL A 33 -3.30 -8.92 -11.79
N LEU A 34 -3.65 -9.41 -10.60
CA LEU A 34 -3.75 -10.85 -10.33
C LEU A 34 -4.87 -11.51 -11.14
N SER A 35 -6.01 -10.84 -11.35
CA SER A 35 -7.12 -11.39 -12.14
C SER A 35 -6.82 -11.55 -13.63
N LYS A 36 -5.85 -10.76 -14.16
CA LYS A 36 -5.41 -10.84 -15.56
C LYS A 36 -4.35 -11.91 -15.81
N ARG A 37 -3.85 -12.57 -14.76
CA ARG A 37 -2.84 -13.62 -14.92
C ARG A 37 -3.49 -14.92 -15.35
N ALA A 38 -2.89 -15.56 -16.35
CA ALA A 38 -3.31 -16.88 -16.81
C ALA A 38 -3.06 -17.97 -15.76
N VAL A 39 -2.01 -17.82 -14.95
CA VAL A 39 -1.67 -18.71 -13.83
C VAL A 39 -1.26 -17.86 -12.64
N LEU A 40 -1.80 -18.18 -11.47
CA LEU A 40 -1.46 -17.56 -10.20
C LEU A 40 -0.56 -18.51 -9.41
N ASP A 41 0.74 -18.21 -9.38
CA ASP A 41 1.69 -18.81 -8.47
C ASP A 41 2.18 -17.80 -7.43
N GLU A 42 2.63 -18.30 -6.28
CA GLU A 42 3.04 -17.48 -5.14
C GLU A 42 4.17 -16.50 -5.51
N ARG A 43 5.18 -16.96 -6.26
CA ARG A 43 6.35 -16.16 -6.61
C ARG A 43 5.93 -14.98 -7.48
N GLY A 44 5.12 -15.25 -8.50
CA GLY A 44 4.57 -14.22 -9.35
C GLY A 44 3.71 -13.24 -8.55
N ALA A 45 2.81 -13.71 -7.69
CA ALA A 45 1.90 -12.85 -6.94
C ALA A 45 2.68 -11.89 -6.01
N VAL A 46 3.74 -12.41 -5.38
CA VAL A 46 4.66 -11.62 -4.56
C VAL A 46 5.41 -10.58 -5.39
N GLN A 47 5.84 -10.89 -6.61
CA GLN A 47 6.51 -9.94 -7.49
C GLN A 47 5.58 -8.79 -7.92
N ASP A 48 4.34 -9.09 -8.29
CA ASP A 48 3.35 -8.06 -8.65
C ASP A 48 3.05 -7.16 -7.46
N ALA A 49 2.85 -7.74 -6.27
CA ALA A 49 2.64 -6.99 -5.05
C ALA A 49 3.82 -6.04 -4.76
N LYS A 50 5.07 -6.50 -4.92
CA LYS A 50 6.27 -5.65 -4.75
C LYS A 50 6.31 -4.50 -5.77
N ALA A 51 5.98 -4.77 -7.03
CA ALA A 51 5.98 -3.75 -8.07
C ALA A 51 4.92 -2.67 -7.81
N ILE A 52 3.71 -3.08 -7.43
CA ILE A 52 2.61 -2.16 -7.08
C ILE A 52 2.98 -1.36 -5.83
N ASN A 53 3.53 -2.00 -4.79
CA ASN A 53 4.02 -1.29 -3.60
C ASN A 53 5.04 -0.21 -3.99
N ALA A 54 6.06 -0.56 -4.77
CA ALA A 54 7.09 0.39 -5.19
C ALA A 54 6.54 1.53 -6.08
N ALA A 55 5.50 1.28 -6.87
CA ALA A 55 4.84 2.32 -7.65
C ALA A 55 4.05 3.29 -6.76
N PHE A 56 3.31 2.77 -5.77
CA PHE A 56 2.57 3.60 -4.83
C PHE A 56 3.49 4.43 -3.93
N ASP A 57 4.57 3.84 -3.42
CA ASP A 57 5.56 4.56 -2.59
C ASP A 57 6.20 5.74 -3.35
N LYS A 58 6.25 5.70 -4.69
CA LYS A 58 6.70 6.84 -5.52
C LYS A 58 5.63 7.91 -5.75
N ILE A 59 4.35 7.55 -5.64
CA ILE A 59 3.20 8.47 -5.83
C ILE A 59 2.84 9.15 -4.51
N THR A 60 2.96 8.42 -3.40
CA THR A 60 2.68 8.89 -2.05
C THR A 60 3.99 9.32 -1.40
N PHE A 61 4.36 10.59 -1.59
CA PHE A 61 5.47 11.25 -0.89
C PHE A 61 5.44 11.02 0.63
#